data_AF-A0A645H283-F1
#
_entry.id   AF-A0A645H283-F1
#
_cell.length_a   1.000
_cell.length_b   1.000
_cell.length_c   1.000
_cell.angle_alpha   90.00
_cell.angle_beta   90.00
_cell.angle_gamma   90.00
#
_symmetry.space_group_name_H-M   'P 1'
#
loop_
_entity.id
_entity.type
_entity.pdbx_description
1 polymer ?
#
loop_
_entity_poly.entity_id
_entity_poly.type
_entity_poly.pdbx_seq_one_letter_code
_entity_poly.pdbx_strand_id
1 'polypeptide(L)'
;MFAGLPDRYESEGFDRRHLQLPANQIRLIEAVAEVQKNVVVVLSNGAPIEMPWLQNVKAVLEGYLGGQALGGAIADLLFGLANPSGKLAETFPKKLAHNPSYTNYPGDGETVEYREGIFVGYRHYDTKDVEPLFPFGFGLSYTTFEYSDITVDKTNITDEEAVKVSVKVKNTGSLPGKEIVQLYVKDVESTVSRPEKS
;
A
#
# COMPACT_ATOMS: atom_id res chain seq x y z
N MET A 1 7.16 -10.14 16.18
CA MET A 1 7.51 -8.89 16.89
C MET A 1 6.49 -7.83 16.50
N PHE A 2 6.01 -7.04 17.44
CA PHE A 2 5.09 -5.94 17.18
C PHE A 2 5.86 -4.62 17.18
N ALA A 3 5.63 -3.79 16.17
CA ALA A 3 6.23 -2.48 15.99
C ALA A 3 5.18 -1.53 15.43
N GLY A 4 5.38 -0.23 15.59
CA GLY A 4 4.36 0.73 15.20
C GLY A 4 4.65 2.16 15.63
N LEU A 5 3.76 3.04 15.22
CA LEU A 5 3.81 4.45 15.60
C LEU A 5 3.07 4.62 16.93
N PRO A 6 3.70 5.25 17.94
CA PRO A 6 3.00 5.58 19.17
C PRO A 6 2.04 6.76 18.94
N ASP A 7 1.03 6.92 19.78
CA ASP A 7 0.05 8.03 19.70
C ASP A 7 0.69 9.42 19.54
N ARG A 8 1.84 9.64 20.19
CA ARG A 8 2.62 10.88 20.07
C ARG A 8 3.18 11.16 18.68
N TYR A 9 3.15 10.20 17.76
CA TYR A 9 3.58 10.34 16.37
C TYR A 9 2.39 10.41 15.42
N GLU A 10 1.20 9.98 15.85
CA GLU A 10 -0.04 10.04 15.07
C GLU A 10 -1.14 10.61 15.96
N SER A 11 -1.07 11.92 16.23
CA SER A 11 -2.06 12.61 17.04
C SER A 11 -2.73 13.72 16.24
N GLU A 12 -3.97 14.00 16.60
CA GLU A 12 -4.68 15.17 16.09
C GLU A 12 -3.94 16.45 16.51
N GLY A 13 -3.75 17.38 15.56
CA GLY A 13 -3.17 18.70 15.83
C GLY A 13 -1.69 18.86 15.51
N PHE A 14 -1.00 17.83 15.00
CA PHE A 14 0.30 18.01 14.35
C PHE A 14 0.58 16.92 13.32
N ASP A 15 1.43 17.27 12.36
CA ASP A 15 1.85 16.37 11.29
C ASP A 15 3.25 15.79 11.53
N ARG A 16 3.48 14.56 11.05
CA ARG A 16 4.79 13.92 11.12
C ARG A 16 5.78 14.58 10.17
N ARG A 17 7.03 14.74 10.65
CA ARG A 17 8.16 15.25 9.83
C ARG A 17 8.97 14.16 9.14
N HIS A 18 8.71 12.89 9.45
CA HIS A 18 9.36 11.72 8.88
C HIS A 18 8.40 10.53 8.84
N LEU A 19 8.69 9.54 8.00
CA LEU A 19 7.90 8.31 7.91
C LEU A 19 8.52 7.14 8.69
N GLN A 20 9.58 7.39 9.45
CA GLN A 20 10.29 6.33 10.18
C GLN A 20 9.55 5.91 11.46
N LEU A 21 9.65 4.62 11.80
CA LEU A 21 9.37 4.14 13.14
C LEU A 21 10.31 4.78 14.17
N PRO A 22 9.95 4.77 15.47
CA PRO A 22 10.87 5.18 16.53
C PRO A 22 12.21 4.44 16.41
N ALA A 23 13.33 5.19 16.48
CA ALA A 23 14.67 4.64 16.24
C ALA A 23 15.04 3.45 17.15
N ASN A 24 14.49 3.39 18.36
CA ASN A 24 14.69 2.26 19.27
C ASN A 24 13.99 0.98 18.77
N GLN A 25 12.83 1.09 18.11
CA GLN A 25 12.17 -0.06 17.50
C GLN A 25 12.94 -0.55 16.27
N ILE A 26 13.45 0.36 15.43
CA ILE A 26 14.31 -0.01 14.28
C ILE A 26 15.54 -0.79 14.75
N ARG A 27 16.28 -0.26 15.73
CA ARG A 27 17.45 -0.95 16.31
C ARG A 27 17.10 -2.32 16.88
N LEU A 28 15.94 -2.45 17.54
CA LEU A 28 15.47 -3.73 18.07
C LEU A 28 15.18 -4.73 16.93
N ILE A 29 14.51 -4.28 15.87
CA ILE A 29 14.20 -5.12 14.71
C ILE A 29 15.49 -5.66 14.10
N GLU A 30 16.46 -4.79 13.84
CA GLU A 30 17.74 -5.14 13.25
C GLU A 30 18.53 -6.11 14.14
N ALA A 31 18.68 -5.80 15.43
CA ALA A 31 19.41 -6.66 16.38
C ALA A 31 18.80 -8.06 16.51
N VAL A 32 17.46 -8.16 16.51
CA VAL A 32 16.78 -9.48 16.55
C VAL A 32 16.96 -10.22 15.23
N ALA A 33 16.85 -9.54 14.09
CA ALA A 33 17.04 -10.13 12.76
C ALA A 33 18.48 -10.64 12.50
N GLU A 34 19.47 -10.08 13.19
CA GLU A 34 20.85 -10.57 13.16
C GLU A 34 20.95 -12.00 13.71
N VAL A 35 20.28 -12.27 14.84
CA VAL A 35 20.38 -13.54 15.57
C VAL A 35 19.24 -14.53 15.29
N GLN A 36 18.12 -14.07 14.75
CA GLN A 36 16.96 -14.89 14.41
C GLN A 36 16.53 -14.59 12.97
N LYS A 37 16.59 -15.59 12.09
CA LYS A 37 16.24 -15.41 10.68
C LYS A 37 14.76 -15.53 10.38
N ASN A 38 13.94 -16.07 11.28
CA ASN A 38 12.50 -16.22 11.10
C ASN A 38 11.70 -15.13 11.83
N VAL A 39 12.07 -13.87 11.60
CA VAL A 39 11.39 -12.73 12.20
C VAL A 39 10.20 -12.31 11.33
N VAL A 40 9.02 -12.28 11.94
CA VAL A 40 7.82 -11.62 11.40
C VAL A 40 7.58 -10.33 12.18
N VAL A 41 7.44 -9.22 11.47
CA VAL A 41 7.10 -7.91 12.05
C VAL A 41 5.63 -7.63 11.79
N VAL A 42 4.87 -7.39 12.85
CA VAL A 42 3.48 -6.95 12.77
C VAL A 42 3.45 -5.45 13.06
N LEU A 43 2.90 -4.69 12.13
CA LEU A 43 2.88 -3.24 12.15
C LEU A 43 1.53 -2.71 12.66
N SER A 44 1.60 -1.64 13.43
CA SER A 44 0.45 -0.83 13.81
C SER A 44 0.79 0.65 13.60
N ASN A 45 0.26 1.21 12.52
CA ASN A 45 0.44 2.60 12.09
C ASN A 45 -0.78 3.07 11.31
N GLY A 46 -1.18 4.32 11.48
CA GLY A 46 -2.29 4.93 10.77
C GLY A 46 -1.97 5.31 9.33
N ALA A 47 -0.69 5.51 8.99
CA ALA A 47 -0.25 5.90 7.66
C ALA A 47 1.10 5.25 7.28
N PRO A 48 1.50 5.28 5.99
CA PRO A 48 2.71 4.62 5.51
C PRO A 48 3.98 4.97 6.29
N ILE A 49 4.89 4.00 6.37
CA ILE A 49 6.19 4.13 7.02
C ILE A 49 7.34 3.72 6.10
N GLU A 50 8.52 4.27 6.35
CA GLU A 50 9.78 3.78 5.79
C GLU A 50 10.22 2.50 6.51
N MET A 51 10.66 1.49 5.74
CA MET A 51 11.11 0.19 6.29
C MET A 51 12.53 -0.15 5.81
N PRO A 52 13.58 0.59 6.23
CA PRO A 52 14.96 0.31 5.84
C PRO A 52 15.48 -1.06 6.32
N TRP A 53 14.76 -1.69 7.24
CA TRP A 53 15.04 -3.01 7.83
C TRP A 53 14.30 -4.16 7.11
N LEU A 54 13.48 -3.88 6.09
CA LEU A 54 12.59 -4.87 5.46
C LEU A 54 13.33 -6.12 4.96
N GLN A 55 14.49 -5.95 4.33
CA GLN A 55 15.31 -7.06 3.83
C GLN A 55 15.88 -7.97 4.93
N ASN A 56 15.88 -7.52 6.19
CA ASN A 56 16.43 -8.27 7.31
C ASN A 56 15.39 -9.21 7.95
N VAL A 57 14.10 -9.08 7.61
CA VAL A 57 13.01 -9.87 8.19
C VAL A 57 12.37 -10.78 7.14
N LYS A 58 11.66 -11.83 7.57
CA LYS A 58 11.03 -12.79 6.64
C LYS A 58 9.67 -12.36 6.15
N ALA A 59 8.93 -11.65 7.00
CA ALA A 59 7.60 -11.20 6.67
C ALA A 59 7.25 -9.93 7.45
N VAL A 60 6.38 -9.14 6.84
CA VAL A 60 5.70 -8.01 7.46
C VAL A 60 4.21 -8.21 7.32
N LEU A 61 3.47 -8.00 8.40
CA LEU A 61 2.01 -7.94 8.42
C LEU A 61 1.59 -6.52 8.79
N GLU A 62 1.01 -5.79 7.85
CA GLU A 62 0.42 -4.47 8.09
C GLU A 62 -0.95 -4.62 8.76
N GLY A 63 -1.06 -4.22 10.03
CA GLY A 63 -2.27 -4.32 10.84
C GLY A 63 -3.04 -3.01 11.00
N TYR A 64 -2.48 -1.89 10.55
CA TYR A 64 -2.99 -0.54 10.73
C TYR A 64 -3.48 -0.30 12.17
N LEU A 65 -4.62 0.37 12.32
CA LEU A 65 -5.32 0.62 13.59
C LEU A 65 -6.66 -0.15 13.59
N GLY A 66 -6.61 -1.48 13.67
CA GLY A 66 -7.80 -2.34 13.55
C GLY A 66 -8.74 -2.42 14.77
N GLY A 67 -8.68 -1.45 15.68
CA GLY A 67 -9.59 -1.32 16.83
C GLY A 67 -9.51 -2.47 17.85
N GLN A 68 -10.55 -2.61 18.68
CA GLN A 68 -10.55 -3.47 19.87
C GLN A 68 -10.36 -4.97 19.60
N ALA A 69 -10.68 -5.44 18.38
CA ALA A 69 -10.59 -6.85 17.99
C ALA A 69 -9.26 -7.19 17.28
N LEU A 70 -8.36 -6.21 17.11
CA LEU A 70 -7.14 -6.34 16.31
C LEU A 70 -6.26 -7.51 16.76
N GLY A 71 -6.10 -7.72 18.06
CA GLY A 71 -5.24 -8.79 18.58
C GLY A 71 -5.70 -10.19 18.14
N GLY A 72 -7.01 -10.46 18.20
CA GLY A 72 -7.59 -11.72 17.73
C GLY A 72 -7.45 -11.88 16.21
N ALA A 73 -7.76 -10.83 15.45
CA ALA A 73 -7.63 -10.84 14.00
C ALA A 73 -6.18 -11.10 13.54
N ILE A 74 -5.19 -10.48 14.18
CA ILE A 74 -3.77 -10.73 13.90
C ILE A 74 -3.41 -12.19 14.22
N ALA A 75 -3.87 -12.74 15.35
CA ALA A 75 -3.61 -14.14 15.68
C ALA A 75 -4.19 -15.08 14.63
N ASP A 76 -5.44 -14.88 14.22
CA ASP A 76 -6.09 -15.71 13.20
C ASP A 76 -5.31 -15.70 11.88
N LEU A 77 -4.77 -14.55 11.48
CA LEU A 77 -3.91 -14.43 10.30
C LEU A 77 -2.57 -15.14 10.51
N LEU A 78 -1.84 -14.85 11.58
CA LEU A 78 -0.51 -15.43 11.81
C LEU A 78 -0.52 -16.97 11.94
N PHE A 79 -1.62 -17.54 12.46
CA PHE A 79 -1.81 -18.99 12.57
C PHE A 79 -2.50 -19.61 11.35
N GLY A 80 -2.84 -18.82 10.33
CA GLY A 80 -3.49 -19.32 9.11
C GLY A 80 -4.93 -19.78 9.30
N LEU A 81 -5.58 -19.40 10.40
CA LEU A 81 -7.03 -19.60 10.62
C LEU A 81 -7.85 -18.70 9.69
N ALA A 82 -7.28 -17.56 9.30
CA ALA A 82 -7.75 -16.71 8.22
C ALA A 82 -6.63 -16.46 7.20
N ASN A 83 -7.01 -16.25 5.94
CA ASN A 83 -6.07 -15.89 4.87
C ASN A 83 -6.07 -14.36 4.68
N PRO A 84 -4.90 -13.69 4.71
CA PRO A 84 -4.84 -12.25 4.46
C PRO A 84 -5.34 -11.93 3.05
N SER A 85 -6.24 -10.95 2.97
CA SER A 85 -6.83 -10.50 1.72
C SER A 85 -6.91 -8.98 1.59
N GLY A 86 -6.22 -8.25 2.47
CA GLY A 86 -6.11 -6.80 2.39
C GLY A 86 -5.24 -6.38 1.22
N LYS A 87 -5.62 -5.28 0.56
CA LYS A 87 -4.79 -4.61 -0.44
C LYS A 87 -4.61 -3.15 0.00
N LEU A 88 -3.42 -2.60 -0.18
CA LEU A 88 -3.09 -1.26 0.29
C LEU A 88 -3.97 -0.19 -0.38
N ALA A 89 -4.61 0.65 0.43
CA ALA A 89 -5.33 1.83 -0.06
C ALA A 89 -4.41 3.04 -0.30
N GLU A 90 -3.13 2.91 0.06
CA GLU A 90 -2.12 3.95 -0.05
C GLU A 90 -0.85 3.38 -0.68
N THR A 91 -0.06 4.23 -1.33
CA THR A 91 1.29 3.85 -1.78
C THR A 91 2.26 4.00 -0.62
N PHE A 92 3.04 2.96 -0.32
CA PHE A 92 4.12 3.05 0.66
C PHE A 92 5.39 3.52 -0.05
N PRO A 93 5.91 4.71 0.24
CA PRO A 93 7.12 5.21 -0.40
C PRO A 93 8.38 4.52 0.14
N LYS A 94 9.44 4.44 -0.67
CA LYS A 94 10.79 4.08 -0.19
C LYS A 94 11.38 5.17 0.72
N LYS A 95 11.03 6.44 0.47
CA LYS A 95 11.49 7.63 1.21
C LYS A 95 10.40 8.69 1.20
N LEU A 96 10.28 9.46 2.28
CA LEU A 96 9.35 10.60 2.36
C LEU A 96 9.48 11.56 1.15
N ALA A 97 10.71 11.79 0.69
CA ALA A 97 11.00 12.67 -0.45
C ALA A 97 10.42 12.20 -1.79
N HIS A 98 9.96 10.94 -1.90
CA HIS A 98 9.29 10.44 -3.11
C HIS A 98 7.80 10.78 -3.13
N ASN A 99 7.24 11.30 -2.04
CA ASN A 99 5.84 11.72 -2.02
C ASN A 99 5.64 12.96 -2.92
N PRO A 100 4.63 12.99 -3.81
CA PRO A 100 4.37 14.13 -4.69
C PRO A 100 4.24 15.48 -3.97
N SER A 101 3.75 15.50 -2.74
CA SER A 101 3.56 16.74 -1.97
C SER A 101 4.80 17.17 -1.18
N TYR A 102 5.87 16.37 -1.17
CA TYR A 102 7.05 16.59 -0.30
C TYR A 102 7.63 18.00 -0.37
N THR A 103 7.70 18.58 -1.58
CA THR A 103 8.31 19.90 -1.79
C THR A 103 7.44 21.07 -1.37
N ASN A 104 6.13 20.86 -1.22
CA ASN A 104 5.16 21.95 -0.98
C ASN A 104 4.41 21.79 0.35
N TYR A 105 4.58 20.66 1.03
CA TYR A 105 4.02 20.42 2.35
C TYR A 105 5.05 20.71 3.45
N PRO A 106 4.68 21.36 4.58
CA PRO A 106 3.34 21.82 4.97
C PRO A 106 3.05 23.27 4.54
N GLY A 107 3.67 23.75 3.45
CA GLY A 107 3.56 25.14 2.99
C GLY A 107 4.40 26.12 3.80
N ASP A 108 3.96 27.37 3.88
CA ASP A 108 4.63 28.47 4.59
C ASP A 108 4.08 28.72 6.02
N GLY A 109 3.13 27.89 6.45
CA GLY A 109 2.43 28.01 7.74
C GLY A 109 1.09 28.74 7.66
N GLU A 110 0.77 29.39 6.53
CA GLU A 110 -0.53 30.01 6.27
C GLU A 110 -1.23 29.36 5.07
N THR A 111 -0.48 29.04 4.01
CA THR A 111 -1.00 28.50 2.75
C THR A 111 -0.20 27.28 2.30
N VAL A 112 -0.91 26.29 1.74
CA VAL A 112 -0.32 25.11 1.10
C VAL A 112 -0.83 25.03 -0.34
N GLU A 113 0.10 25.08 -1.30
CA GLU A 113 -0.23 24.91 -2.72
C GLU A 113 -0.15 23.43 -3.12
N TYR A 114 -1.24 22.90 -3.67
CA TYR A 114 -1.36 21.51 -4.16
C TYR A 114 -0.74 21.40 -5.57
N ARG A 115 0.59 21.61 -5.66
CA ARG A 115 1.30 21.69 -6.95
C ARG A 115 1.44 20.35 -7.66
N GLU A 116 1.23 19.24 -6.96
CA GLU A 116 1.14 17.93 -7.56
C GLU A 116 -0.11 17.74 -8.44
N GLY A 117 -1.10 18.63 -8.31
CA GLY A 117 -2.32 18.60 -9.11
C GLY A 117 -3.04 17.25 -8.99
N ILE A 118 -3.35 16.62 -10.12
CA ILE A 118 -4.01 15.30 -10.16
C ILE A 118 -3.05 14.12 -9.92
N PHE A 119 -1.74 14.37 -9.82
CA PHE A 119 -0.72 13.35 -9.62
C PHE A 119 -0.52 13.07 -8.13
N VAL A 120 -1.56 12.58 -7.47
CA VAL A 120 -1.56 12.22 -6.03
C VAL A 120 -1.47 10.69 -5.88
N GLY A 121 -0.66 10.22 -4.91
CA GLY A 121 -0.48 8.80 -4.64
C GLY A 121 0.07 8.06 -5.87
N TYR A 122 -0.44 6.85 -6.15
CA TYR A 122 0.04 5.99 -7.26
C TYR A 122 0.10 6.70 -8.61
N ARG A 123 -0.79 7.67 -8.85
CA ARG A 123 -0.79 8.49 -10.07
C ARG A 123 0.56 9.20 -10.29
N HIS A 124 1.19 9.67 -9.22
CA HIS A 124 2.54 10.23 -9.30
C HIS A 124 3.58 9.16 -9.61
N TYR A 125 3.62 8.10 -8.80
CA TYR A 125 4.63 7.05 -8.88
C TYR A 125 4.63 6.38 -10.25
N ASP A 126 3.46 6.01 -10.75
CA ASP A 126 3.31 5.35 -12.06
C ASP A 126 3.65 6.30 -13.22
N THR A 127 3.24 7.58 -13.15
CA THR A 127 3.49 8.54 -14.24
C THR A 127 4.95 9.01 -14.28
N LYS A 128 5.62 9.07 -13.12
CA LYS A 128 7.01 9.53 -12.99
C LYS A 128 8.03 8.39 -12.96
N ASP A 129 7.57 7.15 -13.09
CA ASP A 129 8.40 5.94 -12.99
C ASP A 129 9.24 5.91 -11.70
N VAL A 130 8.59 6.24 -10.57
CA VAL A 130 9.20 6.22 -9.25
C VAL A 130 8.78 4.94 -8.55
N GLU A 131 9.72 4.05 -8.27
CA GLU A 131 9.43 2.77 -7.65
C GLU A 131 9.04 2.94 -6.15
N PRO A 132 7.81 2.57 -5.74
CA PRO A 132 7.42 2.58 -4.34
C PRO A 132 8.03 1.40 -3.56
N LEU A 133 7.94 1.43 -2.24
CA LEU A 133 8.24 0.27 -1.41
C LEU A 133 7.15 -0.80 -1.57
N PHE A 134 5.90 -0.38 -1.49
CA PHE A 134 4.75 -1.19 -1.87
C PHE A 134 3.75 -0.33 -2.67
N PRO A 135 3.33 -0.77 -3.86
CA PRO A 135 2.42 0.01 -4.70
C PRO A 135 0.99 0.01 -4.14
N PHE A 136 0.18 0.98 -4.57
CA PHE A 136 -1.26 0.97 -4.33
C PHE A 136 -1.87 -0.35 -4.83
N GLY A 137 -2.83 -0.88 -4.07
CA GLY A 137 -3.49 -2.14 -4.39
C GLY A 137 -2.62 -3.39 -4.16
N PHE A 138 -1.41 -3.26 -3.60
CA PHE A 138 -0.57 -4.41 -3.26
C PHE A 138 -1.09 -5.14 -2.03
N GLY A 139 -0.95 -6.46 -2.02
CA GLY A 139 -1.20 -7.29 -0.84
C GLY A 139 -1.11 -8.77 -1.19
N LEU A 140 -0.43 -9.52 -0.32
CA LEU A 140 -0.19 -10.95 -0.50
C LEU A 140 -1.30 -11.80 0.12
N SER A 141 -1.34 -13.07 -0.26
CA SER A 141 -2.25 -14.08 0.26
C SER A 141 -1.46 -15.35 0.58
N TYR A 142 -2.01 -16.23 1.44
CA TYR A 142 -1.47 -17.58 1.67
C TYR A 142 -1.81 -18.56 0.54
N THR A 143 -2.60 -18.13 -0.45
CA THR A 143 -2.85 -18.90 -1.68
C THR A 143 -2.47 -18.06 -2.90
N THR A 144 -2.51 -18.67 -4.09
CA THR A 144 -2.22 -18.00 -5.36
C THR A 144 -3.47 -17.89 -6.21
N PHE A 145 -3.56 -16.83 -7.00
CA PHE A 145 -4.65 -16.59 -7.95
C PHE A 145 -4.11 -16.39 -9.36
N GLU A 146 -4.85 -16.90 -10.34
CA GLU A 146 -4.57 -16.74 -11.76
C GLU A 146 -5.75 -16.03 -12.44
N TYR A 147 -5.42 -15.13 -13.37
CA TYR A 147 -6.37 -14.35 -14.15
C TYR A 147 -6.31 -14.87 -15.59
N SER A 148 -7.46 -15.19 -16.16
CA SER A 148 -7.55 -15.68 -17.54
C SER A 148 -8.81 -15.15 -18.23
N ASP A 149 -8.86 -15.34 -19.56
CA ASP A 149 -10.01 -14.99 -20.40
C ASP A 149 -10.50 -13.55 -20.18
N ILE A 150 -9.57 -12.58 -20.12
CA ILE A 150 -9.91 -11.17 -20.01
C ILE A 150 -10.53 -10.73 -21.34
N THR A 151 -11.77 -10.29 -21.30
CA THR A 151 -12.50 -9.81 -22.47
C THR A 151 -13.12 -8.44 -22.21
N VAL A 152 -13.17 -7.65 -23.26
CA VAL A 152 -13.89 -6.38 -23.32
C VAL A 152 -14.92 -6.53 -24.43
N ASP A 153 -16.18 -6.25 -24.13
CA ASP A 153 -17.28 -6.47 -25.08
C ASP A 153 -17.31 -5.47 -26.24
N LYS A 154 -16.69 -4.30 -26.07
CA LYS A 154 -16.65 -3.22 -27.06
C LYS A 154 -15.23 -2.65 -27.19
N THR A 155 -14.86 -2.31 -28.43
CA THR A 155 -13.59 -1.63 -28.76
C THR A 155 -13.77 -0.20 -29.25
N ASN A 156 -15.00 0.17 -29.62
CA ASN A 156 -15.39 1.53 -29.94
C ASN A 156 -16.65 1.83 -29.12
N ILE A 157 -16.67 3.00 -28.47
CA ILE A 157 -17.78 3.46 -27.64
C ILE A 157 -18.06 4.92 -27.90
N THR A 158 -19.31 5.32 -27.69
CA THR A 158 -19.65 6.74 -27.47
C THR A 158 -19.65 7.06 -25.98
N ASP A 159 -19.75 8.36 -25.64
CA ASP A 159 -19.78 8.85 -24.26
C ASP A 159 -21.00 8.38 -23.44
N GLU A 160 -21.98 7.77 -24.11
CA GLU A 160 -23.24 7.31 -23.54
C GLU A 160 -23.25 5.78 -23.32
N GLU A 161 -22.22 5.08 -23.80
CA GLU A 161 -22.16 3.63 -23.76
C GLU A 161 -21.34 3.11 -22.58
N ALA A 162 -21.87 2.07 -21.92
CA ALA A 162 -21.09 1.29 -20.97
C ALA A 162 -20.23 0.24 -21.68
N VAL A 163 -19.05 -0.01 -21.10
CA VAL A 163 -18.15 -1.12 -21.46
C VAL A 163 -18.26 -2.20 -20.38
N LYS A 164 -18.40 -3.46 -20.79
CA LYS A 164 -18.33 -4.60 -19.91
C LYS A 164 -16.97 -5.29 -20.05
N VAL A 165 -16.21 -5.28 -18.96
CA VAL A 165 -14.99 -6.08 -18.82
C VAL A 165 -15.33 -7.35 -18.05
N SER A 166 -14.94 -8.50 -18.58
CA SER A 166 -15.08 -9.79 -17.91
C SER A 166 -13.71 -10.44 -17.73
N VAL A 167 -13.49 -11.06 -16.58
CA VAL A 167 -12.26 -11.80 -16.29
C VAL A 167 -12.60 -13.03 -15.47
N LYS A 168 -11.94 -14.15 -15.73
CA LYS A 168 -11.99 -15.32 -14.87
C LYS A 168 -10.85 -15.25 -13.87
N VAL A 169 -11.18 -15.48 -12.61
CA VAL A 169 -10.20 -15.58 -11.52
C VAL A 169 -10.29 -16.96 -10.92
N LYS A 170 -9.16 -17.63 -10.82
CA LYS A 170 -9.05 -18.97 -10.26
C LYS A 170 -8.10 -18.96 -9.08
N ASN A 171 -8.53 -19.51 -7.95
CA ASN A 171 -7.62 -19.89 -6.87
C ASN A 171 -6.85 -21.14 -7.31
N THR A 172 -5.53 -21.02 -7.43
CA THR A 172 -4.62 -22.08 -7.91
C THR A 172 -3.84 -22.74 -6.79
N GLY A 173 -3.89 -22.21 -5.57
CA GLY A 173 -3.25 -22.80 -4.41
C GLY A 173 -4.17 -23.77 -3.64
N SER A 174 -3.68 -24.25 -2.50
CA SER A 174 -4.35 -25.27 -1.68
C SER A 174 -5.20 -24.70 -0.54
N LEU A 175 -5.19 -23.39 -0.33
CA LEU A 175 -5.89 -22.74 0.77
C LEU A 175 -7.06 -21.88 0.25
N PRO A 176 -8.19 -21.81 0.97
CA PRO A 176 -9.22 -20.82 0.67
C PRO A 176 -8.64 -19.40 0.84
N GLY A 177 -9.09 -18.46 0.00
CA GLY A 177 -8.63 -17.08 0.03
C GLY A 177 -9.57 -16.17 -0.75
N LYS A 178 -9.38 -14.87 -0.61
CA LYS A 178 -10.11 -13.84 -1.36
C LYS A 178 -9.12 -13.04 -2.19
N GLU A 179 -9.55 -12.61 -3.36
CA GLU A 179 -8.77 -11.77 -4.27
C GLU A 179 -9.56 -10.51 -4.65
N ILE A 180 -8.85 -9.39 -4.81
CA ILE A 180 -9.42 -8.12 -5.27
C ILE A 180 -8.95 -7.88 -6.70
N VAL A 181 -9.86 -8.07 -7.66
CA VAL A 181 -9.65 -7.68 -9.06
C VAL A 181 -9.67 -6.16 -9.17
N GLN A 182 -8.59 -5.58 -9.68
CA GLN A 182 -8.45 -4.14 -9.88
C GLN A 182 -8.45 -3.85 -11.39
N LEU A 183 -9.38 -3.01 -11.83
CA LEU A 183 -9.46 -2.51 -13.20
C LEU A 183 -8.95 -1.07 -13.21
N TYR A 184 -8.01 -0.78 -14.10
CA TYR A 184 -7.46 0.55 -14.29
C TYR A 184 -7.68 0.99 -15.73
N VAL A 185 -7.90 2.28 -15.94
CA VAL A 185 -8.11 2.88 -17.27
C VAL A 185 -6.99 3.85 -17.58
N LYS A 186 -6.46 3.78 -18.80
CA LYS A 186 -5.50 4.72 -19.36
C LYS A 186 -6.09 5.39 -20.60
N ASP A 187 -6.00 6.70 -20.64
CA ASP A 187 -6.23 7.48 -21.85
C ASP A 187 -4.94 7.48 -22.68
N VAL A 188 -4.92 6.76 -23.79
CA VAL A 188 -3.73 6.57 -24.63
C VAL A 188 -3.42 7.78 -25.53
N GLU A 189 -4.43 8.60 -25.83
CA GLU A 189 -4.33 9.78 -26.69
C GLU A 189 -5.07 10.95 -26.04
N SER A 190 -4.33 11.76 -25.27
CA SER A 190 -4.91 12.88 -24.53
C SER A 190 -4.30 14.23 -24.91
N THR A 191 -5.14 15.26 -24.97
CA THR A 191 -4.71 16.66 -25.18
C THR A 191 -4.27 17.34 -23.89
N VAL A 192 -4.49 16.69 -22.74
CA VAL A 192 -4.09 17.18 -21.41
C VAL A 192 -3.25 16.13 -20.70
N SER A 193 -2.42 16.57 -19.75
CA SER A 193 -1.63 15.65 -18.94
C SER A 193 -2.55 14.82 -18.04
N ARG A 194 -2.44 13.49 -18.12
CA ARG A 194 -3.22 12.54 -17.31
C ARG A 194 -2.29 11.56 -16.60
N PRO A 195 -2.74 10.95 -15.50
CA PRO A 195 -2.02 9.83 -14.88
C PRO A 195 -1.85 8.67 -15.85
N GLU A 196 -0.77 7.91 -15.70
CA GLU A 196 -0.50 6.70 -16.49
C GLU A 196 -1.64 5.68 -16.44
N LYS A 197 -2.35 5.61 -15.31
CA LYS A 197 -3.60 4.87 -15.15
C LYS A 197 -4.44 5.48 -14.02
N SER A 198 -5.75 5.29 -14.05
CA SER A 198 -6.68 5.65 -12.97
C SER A 198 -7.58 4.50 -12.60
#